data_AF-A0A2M8DP56-F1
#
_entry.id   AF-A0A2M8DP56-F1
#
_cell.length_a   1.000
_cell.length_b   1.000
_cell.length_c   1.000
_cell.angle_alpha   90.00
_cell.angle_beta   90.00
_cell.angle_gamma   90.00
#
_symmetry.space_group_name_H-M   'P 1'
#
loop_
_entity.id
_entity.type
_entity.pdbx_description
1 polymer ?
#
loop_
_entity_poly.entity_id
_entity_poly.type
_entity_poly.pdbx_seq_one_letter_code
_entity_poly.pdbx_strand_id
1 'polypeptide(L)'
;MKKDFTLKDFLNSKIFFVILVLFLSFSFIFLLKELKKTKKKEEELTFKKEEIAKLKEENKTLEEKTSEKGLDFLKEREARLELGLKKPGENVVIIVKQSETESSEVNTKGENLSNPVLWWTYFFKKTLSKK
;
A
#
# COMPACT_ATOMS: atom_id res chain seq x y z
N MET A 1 -48.43 61.59 -12.44
CA MET A 1 -47.00 61.87 -12.73
C MET A 1 -46.20 60.64 -12.37
N LYS A 2 -45.78 59.85 -13.36
CA LYS A 2 -44.81 58.76 -13.15
C LYS A 2 -43.44 59.41 -13.14
N LYS A 3 -42.70 59.22 -12.05
CA LYS A 3 -41.37 59.79 -11.87
C LYS A 3 -40.43 58.78 -12.51
N ASP A 4 -39.92 59.11 -13.69
CA ASP A 4 -39.04 58.24 -14.45
C ASP A 4 -37.69 58.21 -13.71
N PHE A 5 -37.53 57.24 -12.82
CA PHE A 5 -36.30 57.07 -12.06
C PHE A 5 -35.21 56.59 -13.02
N THR A 6 -34.44 57.54 -13.55
CA THR A 6 -33.42 57.23 -14.56
C THR A 6 -32.26 56.49 -13.89
N LEU A 7 -31.68 55.51 -14.59
CA LEU A 7 -30.56 54.72 -14.07
C LEU A 7 -29.37 55.61 -13.67
N LYS A 8 -29.19 56.77 -14.33
CA LYS A 8 -28.14 57.74 -13.99
C LYS A 8 -28.29 58.32 -12.58
N ASP A 9 -29.52 58.53 -12.12
CA ASP A 9 -29.80 59.05 -10.76
C ASP A 9 -29.53 57.97 -9.70
N PHE A 10 -29.72 56.70 -10.05
CA PHE A 10 -29.37 55.57 -9.19
C PHE A 10 -27.85 55.41 -9.07
N LEU A 11 -27.11 55.47 -10.19
CA LEU A 11 -25.65 55.33 -10.21
C LEU A 11 -24.91 56.47 -9.50
N ASN A 12 -25.48 57.68 -9.47
CA ASN A 12 -24.84 58.84 -8.83
C ASN A 12 -25.23 59.01 -7.35
N SER A 13 -26.00 58.07 -6.78
CA SER A 13 -26.41 58.10 -5.38
C SER A 13 -25.30 57.58 -4.45
N LYS A 14 -25.15 58.22 -3.28
CA LYS A 14 -24.24 57.75 -2.21
C LYS A 14 -24.49 56.27 -1.84
N ILE A 15 -25.74 55.82 -1.98
CA ILE A 15 -26.15 54.44 -1.69
C ILE A 15 -25.56 53.45 -2.70
N PHE A 16 -25.51 53.82 -3.98
CA PHE A 16 -24.89 52.98 -5.01
C PHE A 16 -23.39 52.84 -4.78
N PHE A 17 -22.71 53.93 -4.39
CA PHE A 17 -21.30 53.87 -4.00
C PHE A 17 -21.05 52.93 -2.81
N VAL A 18 -21.89 52.96 -1.78
CA VAL A 18 -21.78 52.06 -0.62
C VAL A 18 -21.98 50.60 -1.03
N ILE A 19 -22.98 50.32 -1.87
CA ILE A 19 -23.24 48.96 -2.38
C ILE A 19 -22.08 48.48 -3.25
N LEU A 20 -21.52 49.34 -4.09
CA LEU A 20 -20.36 49.03 -4.94
C LEU A 20 -19.13 48.68 -4.10
N VAL A 21 -18.84 49.46 -3.06
CA VAL A 21 -17.72 49.20 -2.13
C VAL A 21 -17.93 47.88 -1.38
N LEU A 22 -19.15 47.61 -0.91
CA LEU A 22 -19.50 46.33 -0.30
C LEU A 22 -19.29 45.16 -1.26
N PHE A 23 -19.75 45.28 -2.50
CA PHE A 23 -19.58 44.26 -3.53
C PHE A 23 -18.10 44.00 -3.86
N LEU A 24 -17.31 45.07 -4.01
CA LEU A 24 -15.85 44.99 -4.20
C LEU A 24 -15.16 44.31 -3.02
N SER A 25 -15.52 44.66 -1.79
CA SER A 25 -14.96 44.06 -0.57
C SER A 25 -15.29 42.56 -0.49
N PHE A 26 -16.53 42.19 -0.82
CA PHE A 26 -16.99 40.82 -0.81
C PHE A 26 -16.27 39.98 -1.87
N SER A 27 -16.11 40.53 -3.07
CA SER A 27 -15.32 39.92 -4.14
C SER A 27 -13.87 39.70 -3.69
N PHE A 28 -13.22 40.72 -3.11
CA PHE A 28 -11.84 40.62 -2.61
C PHE A 28 -11.67 39.50 -1.56
N ILE A 29 -12.62 39.35 -0.64
CA ILE A 29 -12.62 38.27 0.36
C ILE A 29 -12.75 36.89 -0.31
N PHE A 30 -13.53 36.78 -1.39
CA PHE A 30 -13.73 35.54 -2.13
C PHE A 30 -12.46 35.11 -2.87
N LEU A 31 -11.78 36.06 -3.54
CA LEU A 31 -10.49 35.83 -4.21
C LEU A 31 -9.40 35.38 -3.22
N LEU A 32 -9.35 35.98 -2.02
CA LEU A 32 -8.38 35.58 -0.98
C LEU A 32 -8.62 34.15 -0.45
N LYS A 33 -9.88 33.68 -0.44
CA LYS A 33 -10.20 32.30 -0.06
C LYS A 33 -9.74 31.27 -1.10
N GLU A 34 -9.74 31.63 -2.37
CA GLU A 34 -9.34 30.74 -3.46
C GLU A 34 -7.82 30.53 -3.52
N LEU A 35 -7.04 31.58 -3.27
CA LEU A 35 -5.57 31.51 -3.21
C LEU A 35 -5.04 30.68 -2.02
N LYS A 36 -5.79 30.57 -0.92
CA LYS A 36 -5.43 29.70 0.22
C LYS A 36 -5.71 28.22 -0.04
N LYS A 37 -6.60 27.91 -1.01
CA LYS A 37 -6.97 26.53 -1.36
C LYS A 37 -6.00 25.88 -2.35
N THR A 38 -5.29 26.66 -3.16
CA THR A 38 -4.32 26.14 -4.14
C THR A 38 -3.02 25.70 -3.46
N LYS A 39 -2.50 26.46 -2.49
CA LYS A 39 -1.25 26.11 -1.78
C LYS A 39 -1.31 24.78 -1.02
N LYS A 40 -2.42 24.48 -0.37
CA LYS A 40 -2.58 23.22 0.39
C LYS A 40 -2.58 21.98 -0.52
N LYS A 41 -3.04 22.10 -1.77
CA LYS A 41 -3.07 20.96 -2.70
C LYS A 41 -1.71 20.70 -3.33
N GLU A 42 -0.90 21.74 -3.54
CA GLU A 42 0.44 21.60 -4.09
C GLU A 42 1.41 21.01 -3.05
N GLU A 43 1.34 21.44 -1.79
CA GLU A 43 2.18 20.90 -0.70
C GLU A 43 1.92 19.39 -0.44
N GLU A 44 0.65 18.96 -0.50
CA GLU A 44 0.31 17.54 -0.35
C GLU A 44 0.80 16.69 -1.54
N LEU A 45 0.84 17.26 -2.75
CA LEU A 45 1.36 16.59 -3.93
C LEU A 45 2.89 16.53 -3.95
N THR A 46 3.59 17.55 -3.48
CA THR A 46 5.05 17.52 -3.37
C THR A 46 5.50 16.49 -2.33
N PHE A 47 4.85 16.47 -1.16
CA PHE A 47 5.17 15.52 -0.10
C PHE A 47 4.94 14.06 -0.54
N LYS A 48 3.80 13.77 -1.18
CA LYS A 48 3.52 12.42 -1.70
C LYS A 48 4.50 12.00 -2.80
N LYS A 49 4.96 12.91 -3.66
CA LYS A 49 5.94 12.60 -4.71
C LYS A 49 7.31 12.28 -4.12
N GLU A 50 7.72 13.02 -3.09
CA GLU A 50 8.99 12.81 -2.39
C GLU A 50 9.00 11.47 -1.64
N GLU A 51 7.89 11.11 -1.00
CA GLU A 51 7.75 9.81 -0.34
C GLU A 51 7.79 8.63 -1.33
N ILE A 52 7.15 8.77 -2.51
CA ILE A 52 7.26 7.76 -3.59
C ILE A 52 8.69 7.65 -4.11
N ALA A 53 9.41 8.76 -4.25
CA ALA A 53 10.80 8.75 -4.71
C ALA A 53 11.70 8.02 -3.71
N LYS A 54 11.56 8.32 -2.42
CA LYS A 54 12.31 7.66 -1.35
C LYS A 54 12.03 6.16 -1.27
N LEU A 55 10.77 5.75 -1.35
CA LEU A 55 10.38 4.33 -1.35
C LEU A 55 10.90 3.55 -2.57
N LYS A 56 11.02 4.21 -3.73
CA LYS A 56 11.62 3.60 -4.92
C LYS A 56 13.14 3.42 -4.77
N GLU A 57 13.80 4.41 -4.20
CA GLU A 57 15.24 4.32 -3.91
C GLU A 57 15.53 3.22 -2.89
N GLU A 58 14.76 3.15 -1.80
CA GLU A 58 14.89 2.09 -0.81
C GLU A 58 14.68 0.70 -1.43
N ASN A 59 13.63 0.50 -2.25
CA ASN A 59 13.44 -0.77 -2.96
C ASN A 59 14.62 -1.13 -3.86
N LYS A 60 15.13 -0.17 -4.64
CA LYS A 60 16.27 -0.40 -5.52
C LYS A 60 17.51 -0.83 -4.73
N THR A 61 17.79 -0.20 -3.59
CA THR A 61 18.93 -0.59 -2.75
C THR A 61 18.75 -1.97 -2.12
N LEU A 62 17.52 -2.38 -1.81
CA LEU A 62 17.21 -3.72 -1.28
C LEU A 62 17.32 -4.78 -2.38
N GLU A 63 16.87 -4.49 -3.60
CA GLU A 63 17.04 -5.34 -4.78
C GLU A 63 18.52 -5.56 -5.09
N GLU A 64 19.32 -4.49 -5.14
CA GLU A 64 20.77 -4.58 -5.38
C GLU A 64 21.45 -5.47 -4.33
N LYS A 65 21.14 -5.28 -3.04
CA LYS A 65 21.69 -6.09 -1.93
C LYS A 65 21.26 -7.56 -1.98
N THR A 66 20.04 -7.85 -2.44
CA THR A 66 19.55 -9.23 -2.54
C THR A 66 20.10 -9.93 -3.78
N SER A 67 20.22 -9.23 -4.91
CA SER A 67 20.86 -9.75 -6.13
C SER A 67 22.33 -10.09 -5.90
N GLU A 68 23.08 -9.24 -5.22
CA GLU A 68 24.50 -9.47 -4.92
C GLU A 68 24.68 -10.69 -4.00
N LYS A 69 23.95 -10.74 -2.88
CA LYS A 69 24.00 -11.88 -1.94
C LYS A 69 23.50 -13.17 -2.56
N GLY A 70 22.49 -13.11 -3.43
CA GLY A 70 21.98 -14.25 -4.16
C GLY A 70 23.05 -14.84 -5.08
N LEU A 71 23.78 -13.99 -5.83
CA LEU A 71 24.83 -14.43 -6.74
C LEU A 71 25.98 -15.14 -6.00
N ASP A 72 26.44 -14.57 -4.90
CA ASP A 72 27.55 -15.15 -4.12
C ASP A 72 27.14 -16.43 -3.40
N PHE A 73 25.93 -16.49 -2.85
CA PHE A 73 25.39 -17.70 -2.25
C PHE A 73 25.27 -18.84 -3.28
N LEU A 74 24.84 -18.53 -4.50
CA LEU A 74 24.74 -19.53 -5.57
C LEU A 74 26.11 -20.04 -6.00
N LYS A 75 27.10 -19.16 -6.18
CA LYS A 75 28.49 -19.56 -6.48
C LYS A 75 29.09 -20.40 -5.36
N GLU A 76 28.89 -20.01 -4.11
CA GLU A 76 29.38 -20.73 -2.93
C GLU A 76 28.74 -22.12 -2.81
N ARG A 77 27.44 -22.23 -3.13
CA ARG A 77 26.71 -23.49 -3.16
C ARG A 77 27.24 -24.41 -4.24
N GLU A 78 27.42 -23.90 -5.47
CA GLU A 78 27.90 -24.70 -6.60
C GLU A 78 29.33 -25.22 -6.34
N ALA A 79 30.23 -24.35 -5.87
CA ALA A 79 31.60 -24.74 -5.52
C ALA A 79 31.64 -25.81 -4.41
N ARG A 80 30.72 -25.75 -3.44
CA ARG A 80 30.61 -26.78 -2.41
C ARG A 80 30.14 -28.13 -2.94
N LEU A 81 29.17 -28.13 -3.84
CA LEU A 81 28.66 -29.34 -4.47
C LEU A 81 29.74 -30.01 -5.32
N GLU A 82 30.43 -29.25 -6.16
CA GLU A 82 31.51 -29.74 -7.03
C GLU A 82 32.71 -30.27 -6.24
N LEU A 83 33.06 -29.63 -5.12
CA LEU A 83 34.20 -30.03 -4.29
C LEU A 83 33.82 -31.04 -3.19
N GLY A 84 32.55 -31.44 -3.09
CA GLY A 84 32.05 -32.30 -2.01
C GLY A 84 32.24 -31.70 -0.61
N LEU A 85 32.29 -30.37 -0.49
CA LEU A 85 32.54 -29.65 0.75
C LEU A 85 31.22 -29.32 1.45
N LYS A 86 31.19 -29.42 2.78
CA LYS A 86 30.02 -29.10 3.61
C LYS A 86 30.17 -27.78 4.37
N LYS A 87 29.06 -27.15 4.76
CA LYS A 87 29.13 -25.98 5.68
C LYS A 87 29.48 -26.44 7.11
N PRO A 88 30.21 -25.63 7.89
CA PRO A 88 30.37 -25.90 9.32
C PRO A 88 29.00 -25.93 10.01
N GLY A 89 28.69 -27.03 10.69
CA GLY A 89 27.36 -27.30 11.29
C GLY A 89 26.46 -28.25 10.51
N GLU A 90 26.86 -28.71 9.32
CA GLU A 90 26.11 -29.66 8.50
C GLU A 90 26.45 -31.12 8.86
N ASN A 91 25.42 -31.91 9.16
CA ASN A 91 25.52 -33.35 9.46
C ASN A 91 25.28 -34.15 8.19
N VAL A 92 26.30 -34.88 7.73
CA VAL A 92 26.20 -35.77 6.57
C VAL A 92 25.79 -37.15 7.07
N VAL A 93 24.62 -37.62 6.66
CA VAL A 93 24.14 -38.98 6.93
C VAL A 93 24.34 -39.82 5.68
N ILE A 94 25.29 -40.75 5.72
CA ILE A 94 25.50 -41.73 4.65
C ILE A 94 24.49 -42.86 4.88
N ILE A 95 23.44 -42.89 4.07
CA ILE A 95 22.44 -43.96 4.12
C ILE A 95 22.99 -45.14 3.32
N VAL A 96 23.56 -46.12 4.02
CA VAL A 96 23.86 -47.42 3.44
C VAL A 96 22.53 -48.16 3.33
N LYS A 97 22.06 -48.39 2.10
CA LYS A 97 20.83 -49.16 1.85
C LYS A 97 21.10 -50.62 2.17
N GLN A 98 20.93 -51.01 3.43
CA GLN A 98 20.69 -52.40 3.75
C GLN A 98 19.28 -52.72 3.23
N SER A 99 19.21 -53.61 2.24
CA SER A 99 17.96 -54.09 1.70
C SER A 99 17.24 -54.89 2.78
N GLU A 100 16.38 -54.23 3.55
CA GLU A 100 15.43 -54.96 4.36
C GLU A 100 14.08 -54.26 4.38
N THR A 101 13.16 -55.00 3.80
CA THR A 101 11.72 -54.80 3.68
C THR A 101 11.10 -54.60 5.06
N GLU A 102 10.70 -53.38 5.38
CA GLU A 102 9.61 -53.17 6.34
C GLU A 102 8.63 -52.13 5.79
N SER A 103 7.57 -52.69 5.20
CA SER A 103 6.32 -52.01 4.90
C SER A 103 5.72 -51.45 6.18
N SER A 104 6.02 -50.19 6.50
CA SER A 104 5.21 -49.42 7.43
C SER A 104 3.96 -48.94 6.70
N GLU A 105 2.86 -49.66 6.88
CA GLU A 105 1.52 -49.20 6.53
C GLU A 105 1.24 -47.89 7.29
N VAL A 106 1.29 -46.77 6.57
CA VAL A 106 0.73 -45.52 7.06
C VAL A 106 -0.78 -45.70 7.07
N ASN A 107 -1.33 -45.94 8.27
CA ASN A 107 -2.76 -45.89 8.53
C ASN A 107 -3.26 -44.44 8.32
N THR A 108 -3.54 -44.07 7.07
CA THR A 108 -4.29 -42.85 6.76
C THR A 108 -5.76 -43.09 7.05
N LYS A 109 -6.11 -43.15 8.34
CA LYS A 109 -7.50 -42.93 8.77
C LYS A 109 -7.77 -41.42 8.82
N GLY A 110 -7.50 -40.75 7.70
CA GLY A 110 -8.05 -39.45 7.42
C GLY A 110 -9.46 -39.69 6.90
N GLU A 111 -10.47 -39.29 7.67
CA GLU A 111 -11.84 -39.32 7.18
C GLU A 111 -11.87 -38.64 5.81
N ASN A 112 -12.32 -39.36 4.78
CA ASN A 112 -12.42 -38.88 3.41
C ASN A 112 -13.62 -37.92 3.32
N LEU A 113 -13.54 -36.82 4.05
CA LEU A 113 -14.51 -35.75 4.07
C LEU A 113 -14.26 -34.91 2.83
N SER A 114 -15.33 -34.69 2.05
CA SER A 114 -15.27 -33.82 0.90
C SER A 114 -14.80 -32.41 1.30
N ASN A 115 -13.98 -31.78 0.48
CA ASN A 115 -13.40 -30.45 0.73
C ASN A 115 -14.41 -29.39 1.21
N PRO A 116 -15.66 -29.32 0.69
CA PRO A 116 -16.66 -28.38 1.18
C PRO A 116 -17.02 -28.60 2.67
N VAL A 117 -17.03 -29.85 3.15
CA VAL A 117 -17.33 -30.19 4.55
C VAL A 117 -16.18 -29.73 5.47
N LEU A 118 -14.94 -29.93 5.03
CA LEU A 118 -13.76 -29.44 5.74
C LEU A 118 -13.76 -27.91 5.85
N TRP A 119 -14.14 -27.20 4.78
CA TRP A 119 -14.23 -25.74 4.82
C TRP A 119 -15.35 -25.28 5.74
N TRP A 120 -16.53 -25.89 5.67
CA TRP A 120 -17.66 -25.51 6.53
C TRP A 120 -17.32 -25.67 8.02
N THR A 121 -16.68 -26.79 8.39
CA THR A 121 -16.25 -27.00 9.77
C THR A 121 -15.17 -25.99 10.20
N TYR A 122 -14.24 -25.62 9.32
CA TYR A 122 -13.22 -24.60 9.62
C TYR A 122 -13.84 -23.21 9.89
N PHE A 123 -14.77 -22.76 9.04
CA PHE A 123 -15.32 -21.41 9.12
C PHE A 123 -16.42 -21.25 10.20
N PHE A 124 -17.22 -22.29 10.45
CA PHE A 124 -18.45 -22.14 11.24
C PHE A 124 -18.47 -22.94 12.55
N LYS A 125 -17.55 -23.88 12.80
CA LYS A 125 -17.49 -24.60 14.09
C LYS A 125 -17.11 -23.68 15.25
N LYS A 126 -16.36 -22.60 15.00
CA LYS A 126 -15.95 -21.64 16.04
C LYS A 126 -17.04 -20.62 16.41
N THR A 127 -18.10 -20.48 15.61
CA THR A 127 -19.16 -19.46 15.84
C THR A 127 -20.35 -19.98 16.65
N LEU A 128 -20.42 -21.28 16.95
CA LEU A 128 -21.52 -21.89 17.73
C LEU A 128 -21.14 -22.22 19.18
N SER A 129 -19.89 -22.01 19.61
CA SER A 129 -19.46 -22.13 21.01
C SER A 129 -19.54 -20.79 21.75
N LYS A 130 -20.67 -20.09 21.59
CA LYS A 130 -21.04 -18.98 22.47
C LYS A 130 -22.55 -18.89 22.57
N LYS A 131 -23.15 -19.81 23.32
CA LYS A 131 -24.34 -19.58 24.12
C LYS A 131 -24.41 -20.59 25.25
#